data_AF-A0A7S4KNY7-F1
#
_entry.id   AF-A0A7S4KNY7-F1
#
_cell.length_a   1.000
_cell.length_b   1.000
_cell.length_c   1.000
_cell.angle_alpha   90.00
_cell.angle_beta   90.00
_cell.angle_gamma   90.00
#
_symmetry.space_group_name_H-M   'P 1'
#
loop_
_entity.id
_entity.type
_entity.pdbx_description
1 polymer ?
#
loop_
_entity_poly.entity_id
_entity_poly.type
_entity_poly.pdbx_seq_one_letter_code
_entity_poly.pdbx_strand_id
1 'polypeptide(L)'
;KNNKELASEFGQQVDAQVGPDGVFSEKERRYLAFSFTKPSDPPAHNLELLWDKYYDSREKYDKLVDIKRRADPTGIFTPNKFCVGGDPDSCPYTIPLPDDQVIYRGRFNSEYKPRAYQYGTTSHVRGTMAPAAIVAPKSMEDIQKVVKFARDNKLAIAVRSGGHAYNGDSSTCGLNIQLDMAETFKDFEYNAETKLVRCGVSLSLLEFAGHMGERDLFIPHGICAHVHIGGHVQTGGYGEDRSHGLLCDYVEALEIVTADGNLRVVHRPVEGSPDQDNDDLYWAVLGGSPGNYGILTHINLKPLHDKDYPHSRGMKMAVRFNKEKFEKVVQFAAEMNDDPNFPGDFDVNVQLTSSVFSTWYVKNKLLGVKRGLTRDEDMLLNHPEIYGSGVPIAEDARMSLGAAHPAVLQVWIQWANTGGENQKFGDAEKEVFEKYRKAMGPGILLKAEFKALSTLKHVAWWFGGAEDDSADLMSLSYHDHHTMSELNRYWIYEDPREFVMPFDKRSYISDRTNLSTNGWVKWAANHVDSVVNGPAEVKLSMQIQPFGGKFSKVRTNENLGSSHSWRNNATTWISMDSFYEVGPYAEKKQQGTC
;
A
#
# COMPACT_ATOMS: atom_id res chain seq x y z
N LYS A 1 27.25 15.41 -0.76
CA LYS A 1 25.78 15.54 -0.57
C LYS A 1 25.30 14.28 0.12
N ASN A 2 24.51 14.38 1.18
CA ASN A 2 23.96 13.19 1.82
C ASN A 2 23.02 12.49 0.83
N ASN A 3 23.10 11.18 0.63
CA ASN A 3 22.23 10.46 -0.32
C ASN A 3 20.74 10.72 -0.05
N LYS A 4 20.39 10.93 1.23
CA LYS A 4 19.05 11.37 1.64
C LYS A 4 18.65 12.74 1.09
N GLU A 5 19.56 13.72 1.10
CA GLU A 5 19.29 15.06 0.54
C GLU A 5 19.06 14.97 -0.96
N LEU A 6 19.85 14.14 -1.65
CA LEU A 6 19.69 13.92 -3.08
C LEU A 6 18.34 13.27 -3.42
N ALA A 7 17.94 12.22 -2.69
CA ALA A 7 16.61 11.63 -2.83
C ALA A 7 15.50 12.65 -2.55
N SER A 8 15.68 13.51 -1.54
CA SER A 8 14.72 14.55 -1.19
C SER A 8 14.59 15.64 -2.26
N GLU A 9 15.68 16.01 -2.93
CA GLU A 9 15.62 16.95 -4.06
C GLU A 9 14.84 16.41 -5.25
N PHE A 10 14.98 15.11 -5.56
CA PHE A 10 14.11 14.49 -6.57
C PHE A 10 12.65 14.54 -6.13
N GLY A 11 12.36 14.23 -4.85
CA GLY A 11 11.02 14.37 -4.28
C GLY A 11 10.46 15.81 -4.39
N GLN A 12 11.28 16.82 -4.15
CA GLN A 12 10.88 18.23 -4.27
C GLN A 12 10.53 18.64 -5.72
N GLN A 13 11.13 18.01 -6.73
CA GLN A 13 10.73 18.24 -8.13
C GLN A 13 9.32 17.70 -8.40
N VAL A 14 8.94 16.58 -7.77
CA VAL A 14 7.57 16.05 -7.80
C VAL A 14 6.62 16.99 -7.08
N ASP A 15 7.02 17.50 -5.90
CA ASP A 15 6.23 18.48 -5.13
C ASP A 15 5.90 19.72 -5.96
N ALA A 16 6.83 20.18 -6.80
CA ALA A 16 6.64 21.33 -7.68
C ALA A 16 5.59 21.11 -8.79
N GLN A 17 5.16 19.86 -9.04
CA GLN A 17 4.09 19.57 -10.02
C GLN A 17 2.70 19.53 -9.40
N VAL A 18 2.60 19.74 -8.08
CA VAL A 18 1.36 19.66 -7.31
C VAL A 18 1.01 21.04 -6.78
N GLY A 19 -0.20 21.51 -7.11
CA GLY A 19 -0.69 22.83 -6.76
C GLY A 19 -1.09 23.65 -8.00
N PRO A 20 -1.58 24.88 -7.81
CA PRO A 20 -2.14 25.70 -8.90
C PRO A 20 -1.18 25.91 -10.08
N ASP A 21 0.11 26.04 -9.79
CA ASP A 21 1.17 26.27 -10.80
C ASP A 21 1.76 24.96 -11.37
N GLY A 22 1.39 23.81 -10.80
CA GLY A 22 1.89 22.49 -11.18
C GLY A 22 1.06 21.85 -12.30
N VAL A 23 1.69 20.98 -13.10
CA VAL A 23 1.01 20.31 -14.23
C VAL A 23 0.37 18.97 -13.89
N PHE A 24 0.58 18.42 -12.68
CA PHE A 24 -0.03 17.14 -12.28
C PHE A 24 -1.39 17.33 -11.60
N SER A 25 -1.49 18.18 -10.59
CA SER A 25 -2.74 18.40 -9.85
C SER A 25 -2.87 19.86 -9.43
N GLU A 26 -4.10 20.39 -9.40
CA GLU A 26 -4.39 21.75 -8.94
C GLU A 26 -4.32 21.87 -7.41
N LYS A 27 -4.64 20.79 -6.70
CA LYS A 27 -4.62 20.72 -5.24
C LYS A 27 -3.72 19.61 -4.77
N GLU A 28 -3.01 19.85 -3.68
CA GLU A 28 -2.28 18.79 -3.02
C GLU A 28 -3.25 17.80 -2.36
N ARG A 29 -3.46 16.64 -3.01
CA ARG A 29 -4.25 15.54 -2.48
C ARG A 29 -3.37 14.33 -2.23
N ARG A 30 -3.43 13.82 -1.01
CA ARG A 30 -2.70 12.64 -0.53
C ARG A 30 -3.69 11.55 -0.17
N TYR A 31 -3.26 10.31 -0.38
CA TYR A 31 -4.08 9.15 -0.06
C TYR A 31 -3.60 8.50 1.24
N LEU A 32 -4.51 8.24 2.19
CA LEU A 32 -4.22 7.63 3.49
C LEU A 32 -3.36 6.35 3.39
N ALA A 33 -3.65 5.46 2.42
CA ALA A 33 -2.91 4.21 2.21
C ALA A 33 -1.42 4.44 1.90
N PHE A 34 -1.10 5.61 1.34
CA PHE A 34 0.24 6.00 0.91
C PHE A 34 0.73 7.26 1.63
N SER A 35 0.23 7.51 2.84
CA SER A 35 0.58 8.69 3.63
C SER A 35 2.09 8.81 3.79
N PHE A 36 2.59 10.04 3.63
CA PHE A 36 4.00 10.39 3.76
C PHE A 36 4.13 11.79 4.38
N THR A 37 5.35 12.17 4.77
CA THR A 37 5.69 13.50 5.27
C THR A 37 6.72 14.15 4.34
N LYS A 38 6.57 15.45 4.07
CA LYS A 38 7.58 16.24 3.34
C LYS A 38 8.29 17.22 4.29
N PRO A 39 9.53 17.65 3.97
CA PRO A 39 10.25 18.62 4.81
C PRO A 39 9.53 19.96 5.03
N SER A 40 8.65 20.36 4.11
CA SER A 40 7.84 21.57 4.21
C SER A 40 6.51 21.39 4.94
N ASP A 41 6.18 20.18 5.38
CA ASP A 41 5.02 19.96 6.25
C ASP A 41 5.27 20.56 7.64
N PRO A 42 4.21 20.92 8.37
CA PRO A 42 4.33 21.38 9.76
C PRO A 42 5.07 20.36 10.64
N PRO A 43 5.94 20.78 11.58
CA PRO A 43 6.87 19.89 12.32
C PRO A 43 6.20 18.78 13.14
N ALA A 44 4.99 18.99 13.66
CA ALA A 44 4.23 17.96 14.38
C ALA A 44 3.70 16.86 13.45
N HIS A 45 3.62 17.15 12.14
CA HIS A 45 3.09 16.28 11.08
C HIS A 45 1.74 15.65 11.44
N ASN A 46 0.89 16.42 12.11
CA ASN A 46 -0.40 15.98 12.61
C ASN A 46 -1.50 16.15 11.54
N LEU A 47 -2.43 15.19 11.47
CA LEU A 47 -3.61 15.25 10.59
C LEU A 47 -4.47 16.50 10.81
N GLU A 48 -4.48 17.10 12.00
CA GLU A 48 -5.13 18.42 12.25
C GLU A 48 -4.54 19.54 11.39
N LEU A 49 -3.24 19.49 11.10
CA LEU A 49 -2.55 20.49 10.30
C LEU A 49 -2.53 20.12 8.80
N LEU A 50 -2.89 18.88 8.47
CA LEU A 50 -2.81 18.30 7.12
C LEU A 50 -4.18 17.81 6.62
N TRP A 51 -5.28 18.10 7.31
CA TRP A 51 -6.60 17.53 7.01
C TRP A 51 -7.03 17.85 5.57
N ASP A 52 -6.69 19.04 5.08
CA ASP A 52 -7.05 19.52 3.74
C ASP A 52 -6.35 18.73 2.62
N LYS A 53 -5.33 17.93 2.96
CA LYS A 53 -4.65 17.04 2.01
C LYS A 53 -5.36 15.71 1.86
N TYR A 54 -6.13 15.27 2.86
CA TYR A 54 -6.77 13.95 2.90
C TYR A 54 -8.30 14.02 2.78
N TYR A 55 -8.91 15.14 3.20
CA TYR A 55 -10.35 15.35 3.24
C TYR A 55 -10.77 16.53 2.34
N ASP A 56 -11.99 16.47 1.82
CA ASP A 56 -12.54 17.48 0.91
C ASP A 56 -13.05 18.73 1.64
N SER A 57 -13.50 18.59 2.89
CA SER A 57 -14.03 19.68 3.70
C SER A 57 -13.58 19.62 5.15
N ARG A 58 -13.52 20.80 5.78
CA ARG A 58 -13.21 20.93 7.21
C ARG A 58 -14.31 20.28 8.05
N GLU A 59 -15.57 20.45 7.66
CA GLU A 59 -16.73 19.85 8.32
C GLU A 59 -16.62 18.33 8.44
N LYS A 60 -16.20 17.65 7.37
CA LYS A 60 -16.03 16.19 7.39
C LYS A 60 -14.94 15.77 8.37
N TYR A 61 -13.83 16.51 8.39
CA TYR A 61 -12.74 16.23 9.32
C TYR A 61 -13.15 16.55 10.78
N ASP A 62 -13.83 17.66 11.03
CA ASP A 62 -14.36 17.98 12.37
C ASP A 62 -15.37 16.91 12.86
N LYS A 63 -16.20 16.37 11.95
CA LYS A 63 -17.07 15.23 12.26
C LYS A 63 -16.24 14.01 12.71
N LEU A 64 -15.16 13.68 12.02
CA LEU A 64 -14.25 12.60 12.43
C LEU A 64 -13.65 12.85 13.82
N VAL A 65 -13.31 14.10 14.14
CA VAL A 65 -12.81 14.51 15.47
C VAL A 65 -13.87 14.32 16.55
N ASP A 66 -15.12 14.69 16.29
CA ASP A 66 -16.20 14.55 17.27
C ASP A 66 -16.57 13.08 17.52
N ILE A 67 -16.55 12.25 16.47
CA ILE A 67 -16.70 10.79 16.60
C ILE A 67 -15.55 10.23 17.45
N LYS A 68 -14.31 10.68 17.20
CA LYS A 68 -13.11 10.23 17.90
C LYS A 68 -13.19 10.54 19.39
N ARG A 69 -13.62 11.76 19.76
CA ARG A 69 -13.83 12.16 21.17
C ARG A 69 -14.84 11.28 21.90
N ARG A 70 -15.89 10.82 21.21
CA ARG A 70 -16.89 9.89 21.77
C ARG A 70 -16.37 8.45 21.87
N ALA A 71 -15.69 7.97 20.83
CA ALA A 71 -15.20 6.60 20.73
C ALA A 71 -13.97 6.31 21.61
N ASP A 72 -13.13 7.33 21.86
CA ASP A 72 -11.93 7.25 22.68
C ASP A 72 -11.78 8.51 23.57
N PRO A 73 -12.64 8.67 24.59
CA PRO A 73 -12.61 9.82 25.49
C PRO A 73 -11.33 9.88 26.34
N THR A 74 -10.58 8.78 26.43
CA THR A 74 -9.35 8.67 27.21
C THR A 74 -8.08 8.87 26.39
N GLY A 75 -8.21 9.00 25.06
CA GLY A 75 -7.10 9.23 24.15
C GLY A 75 -6.12 8.05 24.04
N ILE A 76 -6.53 6.81 24.32
CA ILE A 76 -5.62 5.66 24.24
C ILE A 76 -5.28 5.26 22.79
N PHE A 77 -6.06 5.69 21.81
CA PHE A 77 -5.82 5.46 20.39
C PHE A 77 -5.31 6.74 19.71
N THR A 78 -4.32 7.40 20.31
CA THR A 78 -3.67 8.62 19.79
C THR A 78 -2.14 8.50 19.53
N PRO A 79 -1.55 7.30 19.38
CA PRO A 79 -0.10 7.10 19.52
C PRO A 79 0.76 7.57 18.34
N ASN A 80 0.15 8.07 17.25
CA ASN A 80 0.80 8.29 15.96
C ASN A 80 0.49 9.66 15.35
N LYS A 81 1.25 10.01 14.30
CA LYS A 81 1.18 11.33 13.64
C LYS A 81 -0.12 11.56 12.90
N PHE A 82 -0.74 10.50 12.41
CA PHE A 82 -2.01 10.55 11.70
C PHE A 82 -3.20 10.35 12.63
N CYS A 83 -3.08 10.83 13.87
CA CYS A 83 -4.18 10.85 14.82
C CYS A 83 -5.22 11.88 14.40
N VAL A 84 -6.48 11.45 14.25
CA VAL A 84 -7.60 12.36 14.05
C VAL A 84 -7.77 13.23 15.29
N GLY A 85 -7.82 14.56 15.09
CA GLY A 85 -8.00 15.53 16.17
C GLY A 85 -6.84 15.59 17.14
N GLY A 86 -5.64 15.15 16.75
CA GLY A 86 -4.45 15.29 17.58
C GLY A 86 -4.16 16.76 17.89
N ASP A 87 -3.52 17.03 19.02
CA ASP A 87 -3.09 18.38 19.36
C ASP A 87 -1.98 18.87 18.38
N PRO A 88 -2.18 20.00 17.68
CA PRO A 88 -1.23 20.53 16.71
C PRO A 88 0.10 20.97 17.33
N ASP A 89 0.10 21.30 18.63
CA ASP A 89 1.29 21.72 19.38
C ASP A 89 1.97 20.55 20.09
N SER A 90 1.29 19.41 20.19
CA SER A 90 1.86 18.18 20.75
C SER A 90 2.72 17.45 19.73
N CYS A 91 3.86 16.93 20.19
CA CYS A 91 4.49 15.85 19.45
C CYS A 91 3.68 14.57 19.75
N PRO A 92 3.14 13.86 18.75
CA PRO A 92 2.33 12.65 18.96
C PRO A 92 3.10 11.54 19.69
N TYR A 93 4.42 11.71 19.78
CA TYR A 93 5.39 10.86 20.47
C TYR A 93 5.56 11.15 21.96
N THR A 94 4.99 12.25 22.46
CA THR A 94 5.12 12.72 23.84
C THR A 94 3.75 13.12 24.38
N ILE A 95 2.96 12.15 24.83
CA ILE A 95 2.10 12.44 25.97
C ILE A 95 3.04 12.43 27.17
N PRO A 96 3.32 13.57 27.85
CA PRO A 96 4.15 13.56 29.04
C PRO A 96 3.44 12.75 30.13
N LEU A 97 4.07 11.67 30.58
CA LEU A 97 3.68 11.03 31.84
C LEU A 97 4.32 11.83 32.99
N PRO A 98 3.66 11.90 34.16
CA PRO A 98 4.29 12.41 35.37
C PRO A 98 5.60 11.65 35.66
N ASP A 99 6.61 12.36 36.16
CA ASP A 99 7.99 11.86 36.36
C ASP A 99 8.09 10.59 37.24
N ASP A 100 7.03 10.23 37.94
CA ASP A 100 6.97 9.09 38.88
C ASP A 100 6.42 7.77 38.26
N GLN A 101 6.03 7.76 36.98
CA GLN A 101 5.40 6.58 36.33
C GLN A 101 6.27 5.85 35.29
N VAL A 102 7.60 5.96 35.37
CA VAL A 102 8.51 5.32 34.41
C VAL A 102 8.70 3.83 34.71
N ILE A 103 7.93 2.97 34.01
CA ILE A 103 8.14 1.52 34.03
C ILE A 103 8.73 1.08 32.69
N TYR A 104 10.05 0.88 32.64
CA TYR A 104 10.74 0.27 31.50
C TYR A 104 10.56 -1.25 31.51
N ARG A 105 9.95 -1.83 30.46
CA ARG A 105 10.06 -3.27 30.17
C ARG A 105 10.05 -3.54 28.67
N GLY A 106 11.17 -4.06 28.13
CA GLY A 106 11.13 -4.87 26.90
C GLY A 106 12.20 -4.62 25.84
N ARG A 107 12.92 -3.49 25.86
CA ARG A 107 13.86 -3.13 24.77
C ARG A 107 15.13 -4.01 24.65
N PHE A 108 15.24 -5.10 25.41
CA PHE A 108 16.46 -5.90 25.53
C PHE A 108 16.29 -7.41 25.24
N ASN A 109 15.11 -7.88 24.80
CA ASN A 109 14.98 -9.26 24.33
C ASN A 109 15.19 -9.34 22.80
N SER A 110 15.63 -10.51 22.32
CA SER A 110 15.88 -10.74 20.89
C SER A 110 14.62 -10.63 20.02
N GLU A 111 13.44 -10.76 20.62
CA GLU A 111 12.15 -10.69 19.92
C GLU A 111 11.64 -9.26 19.69
N TYR A 112 12.12 -8.28 20.47
CA TYR A 112 11.64 -6.90 20.38
C TYR A 112 12.00 -6.28 19.03
N LYS A 113 13.24 -6.45 18.57
CA LYS A 113 13.75 -5.83 17.34
C LYS A 113 12.93 -6.21 16.09
N PRO A 114 12.67 -7.50 15.79
CA PRO A 114 11.83 -7.88 14.66
C PRO A 114 10.37 -7.43 14.81
N ARG A 115 9.80 -7.47 16.02
CA ARG A 115 8.43 -7.00 16.27
C ARG A 115 8.26 -5.48 16.27
N ALA A 116 9.33 -4.73 16.54
CA ALA A 116 9.34 -3.27 16.42
C ALA A 116 9.58 -2.82 14.96
N TYR A 117 10.15 -3.68 14.12
CA TYR A 117 10.42 -3.36 12.73
C TYR A 117 9.15 -3.28 11.90
N GLN A 118 9.08 -2.24 11.09
CA GLN A 118 8.00 -1.85 10.19
C GLN A 118 8.60 -1.37 8.87
N TYR A 119 7.79 -1.28 7.82
CA TYR A 119 8.23 -0.83 6.50
C TYR A 119 8.93 0.54 6.54
N GLY A 120 8.43 1.50 7.33
CA GLY A 120 9.01 2.85 7.45
C GLY A 120 10.25 2.97 8.34
N THR A 121 10.69 1.91 9.01
CA THR A 121 11.63 1.95 10.15
C THR A 121 12.93 2.72 9.90
N THR A 122 13.51 2.56 8.72
CA THR A 122 14.80 3.18 8.36
C THR A 122 14.67 4.53 7.67
N SER A 123 13.48 4.85 7.16
CA SER A 123 13.18 6.11 6.47
C SER A 123 12.95 7.27 7.44
N HIS A 124 12.51 6.96 8.66
CA HIS A 124 12.17 7.96 9.69
C HIS A 124 13.26 8.17 10.74
N VAL A 125 13.12 9.25 11.51
CA VAL A 125 14.05 9.58 12.58
C VAL A 125 14.13 8.44 13.59
N ARG A 126 15.36 8.05 13.96
CA ARG A 126 15.58 6.97 14.93
C ARG A 126 14.87 7.28 16.25
N GLY A 127 14.08 6.33 16.74
CA GLY A 127 13.37 6.44 18.01
C GLY A 127 11.88 6.78 17.90
N THR A 128 11.39 7.14 16.70
CA THR A 128 9.95 7.42 16.48
C THR A 128 9.08 6.16 16.35
N MET A 129 9.71 4.99 16.21
CA MET A 129 9.09 3.66 16.24
C MET A 129 9.85 2.81 17.26
N ALA A 130 9.71 3.18 18.53
CA ALA A 130 10.42 2.58 19.67
C ALA A 130 9.48 2.47 20.88
N PRO A 131 8.40 1.67 20.80
CA PRO A 131 7.44 1.52 21.89
C PRO A 131 8.12 1.01 23.15
N ALA A 132 7.64 1.36 24.33
CA ALA A 132 8.19 0.78 25.56
C ALA A 132 7.89 -0.71 25.64
N ALA A 133 6.68 -1.12 25.25
CA ALA A 133 6.24 -2.50 25.26
C ALA A 133 5.63 -2.90 23.91
N ILE A 134 5.86 -4.14 23.52
CA ILE A 134 5.14 -4.78 22.41
C ILE A 134 4.35 -5.94 23.02
N VAL A 135 3.04 -5.95 22.77
CA VAL A 135 2.15 -7.03 23.21
C VAL A 135 1.65 -7.76 21.99
N ALA A 136 1.88 -9.06 21.93
CA ALA A 136 1.35 -9.95 20.90
C ALA A 136 0.18 -10.75 21.48
N PRO A 137 -1.07 -10.27 21.35
CA PRO A 137 -2.23 -10.93 21.95
C PRO A 137 -2.52 -12.25 21.22
N LYS A 138 -3.00 -13.24 21.97
CA LYS A 138 -3.41 -14.54 21.41
C LYS A 138 -4.92 -14.72 21.31
N SER A 139 -5.68 -13.80 21.91
CA SER A 139 -7.13 -13.86 21.92
C SER A 139 -7.76 -12.48 22.10
N MET A 140 -9.09 -12.43 21.93
CA MET A 140 -9.88 -11.24 22.21
C MET A 140 -9.71 -10.77 23.66
N GLU A 141 -9.69 -11.68 24.63
CA GLU A 141 -9.55 -11.36 26.05
C GLU A 141 -8.21 -10.69 26.35
N ASP A 142 -7.13 -11.09 25.67
CA ASP A 142 -5.84 -10.44 25.81
C ASP A 142 -5.87 -8.99 25.28
N ILE A 143 -6.56 -8.74 24.16
CA ILE A 143 -6.77 -7.39 23.64
C ILE A 143 -7.53 -6.53 24.66
N GLN A 144 -8.63 -7.05 25.22
CA GLN A 144 -9.43 -6.33 26.21
C GLN A 144 -8.62 -6.01 27.48
N LYS A 145 -7.76 -6.93 27.95
CA LYS A 145 -6.83 -6.68 29.06
C LYS A 145 -5.84 -5.57 28.74
N VAL A 146 -5.29 -5.54 27.51
CA VAL A 146 -4.36 -4.47 27.09
C VAL A 146 -5.07 -3.12 27.04
N VAL A 147 -6.28 -3.05 26.46
CA VAL A 147 -7.09 -1.82 26.43
C VAL A 147 -7.35 -1.30 27.84
N LYS A 148 -7.80 -2.18 28.74
CA LYS A 148 -8.02 -1.84 30.15
C LYS A 148 -6.73 -1.33 30.79
N PHE A 149 -5.61 -2.04 30.62
CA PHE A 149 -4.33 -1.66 31.18
C PHE A 149 -3.86 -0.29 30.66
N ALA A 150 -3.95 -0.05 29.35
CA ALA A 150 -3.56 1.20 28.74
C ALA A 150 -4.40 2.37 29.28
N ARG A 151 -5.71 2.19 29.39
CA ARG A 151 -6.62 3.19 29.96
C ARG A 151 -6.30 3.51 31.43
N ASP A 152 -6.15 2.48 32.26
CA ASP A 152 -5.89 2.64 33.69
C ASP A 152 -4.53 3.33 33.96
N ASN A 153 -3.58 3.20 33.03
CA ASN A 153 -2.23 3.76 33.12
C ASN A 153 -1.98 4.94 32.16
N LYS A 154 -3.01 5.44 31.48
CA LYS A 154 -2.93 6.57 30.52
C LYS A 154 -1.85 6.37 29.44
N LEU A 155 -1.76 5.16 28.89
CA LEU A 155 -0.85 4.80 27.81
C LEU A 155 -1.61 4.79 26.48
N ALA A 156 -0.94 5.19 25.40
CA ALA A 156 -1.47 5.02 24.06
C ALA A 156 -1.12 3.63 23.48
N ILE A 157 -1.96 3.14 22.57
CA ILE A 157 -1.83 1.87 21.86
C ILE A 157 -1.75 2.13 20.36
N ALA A 158 -0.63 1.76 19.74
CA ALA A 158 -0.51 1.63 18.28
C ALA A 158 -0.81 0.20 17.86
N VAL A 159 -1.71 0.03 16.90
CA VAL A 159 -2.12 -1.29 16.40
C VAL A 159 -1.29 -1.63 15.16
N ARG A 160 -0.70 -2.83 15.17
CA ARG A 160 0.03 -3.39 14.03
C ARG A 160 -0.66 -4.68 13.57
N SER A 161 -1.07 -4.72 12.31
CA SER A 161 -1.29 -5.98 11.57
C SER A 161 0.00 -6.33 10.80
N GLY A 162 0.12 -5.92 9.54
CA GLY A 162 1.31 -6.21 8.72
C GLY A 162 2.50 -5.24 8.90
N GLY A 163 2.33 -4.11 9.61
CA GLY A 163 3.42 -3.14 9.82
C GLY A 163 3.87 -2.39 8.55
N HIS A 164 2.98 -2.26 7.56
CA HIS A 164 3.29 -1.72 6.22
C HIS A 164 3.01 -0.21 6.06
N ALA A 165 2.70 0.51 7.15
CA ALA A 165 2.47 1.96 7.11
C ALA A 165 3.77 2.71 6.80
N TYR A 166 3.81 3.47 5.70
CA TYR A 166 5.02 4.19 5.28
C TYR A 166 5.49 5.24 6.28
N ASN A 167 4.58 5.86 7.03
CA ASN A 167 4.86 6.83 8.09
C ASN A 167 5.18 6.21 9.45
N GLY A 168 5.13 4.88 9.58
CA GLY A 168 5.35 4.18 10.84
C GLY A 168 4.17 4.27 11.82
N ASP A 169 2.97 4.60 11.35
CA ASP A 169 1.78 4.84 12.19
C ASP A 169 1.24 3.58 12.87
N SER A 170 1.69 2.39 12.44
CA SER A 170 1.48 1.12 13.15
C SER A 170 2.42 0.93 14.35
N SER A 171 3.26 1.92 14.67
CA SER A 171 4.11 1.94 15.87
C SER A 171 3.84 3.17 16.73
N THR A 172 4.60 3.25 17.81
CA THR A 172 4.63 4.40 18.71
C THR A 172 6.03 4.53 19.33
N CYS A 173 6.18 5.43 20.29
CA CYS A 173 7.39 5.56 21.09
C CYS A 173 7.06 5.94 22.53
N GLY A 174 8.09 6.34 23.29
CA GLY A 174 7.92 6.67 24.71
C GLY A 174 7.51 5.45 25.52
N LEU A 175 6.59 5.64 26.46
CA LEU A 175 6.05 4.60 27.35
C LEU A 175 4.82 3.87 26.77
N ASN A 176 4.47 4.15 25.52
CA ASN A 176 3.29 3.59 24.86
C ASN A 176 3.48 2.14 24.40
N ILE A 177 2.35 1.51 24.08
CA ILE A 177 2.25 0.10 23.71
C ILE A 177 2.10 -0.02 22.21
N GLN A 178 2.84 -0.93 21.59
CA GLN A 178 2.47 -1.47 20.29
C GLN A 178 1.74 -2.81 20.50
N LEU A 179 0.52 -2.91 19.99
CA LEU A 179 -0.25 -4.14 19.95
C LEU A 179 -0.02 -4.82 18.59
N ASP A 180 0.79 -5.88 18.61
CA ASP A 180 1.21 -6.63 17.44
C ASP A 180 0.27 -7.80 17.17
N MET A 181 -0.71 -7.58 16.30
CA MET A 181 -1.75 -8.54 15.93
C MET A 181 -1.42 -9.35 14.68
N ALA A 182 -0.17 -9.35 14.20
CA ALA A 182 0.21 -9.98 12.93
C ALA A 182 -0.22 -11.45 12.80
N GLU A 183 -0.34 -12.18 13.93
CA GLU A 183 -0.69 -13.60 13.97
C GLU A 183 -1.97 -13.91 14.78
N THR A 184 -2.73 -12.89 15.19
CA THR A 184 -3.85 -13.08 16.14
C THR A 184 -5.15 -13.57 15.47
N PHE A 185 -5.53 -13.00 14.33
CA PHE A 185 -6.79 -13.30 13.63
C PHE A 185 -6.54 -13.64 12.16
N LYS A 186 -6.26 -14.92 11.88
CA LYS A 186 -5.91 -15.47 10.55
C LYS A 186 -7.03 -16.32 9.95
N ASP A 187 -8.21 -16.32 10.53
CA ASP A 187 -9.37 -17.08 10.06
C ASP A 187 -10.04 -16.44 8.83
N PHE A 188 -10.60 -17.29 7.98
CA PHE A 188 -11.37 -16.93 6.80
C PHE A 188 -12.58 -17.87 6.67
N GLU A 189 -13.78 -17.32 6.65
CA GLU A 189 -15.03 -18.08 6.54
C GLU A 189 -15.94 -17.46 5.48
N TYR A 190 -16.39 -18.25 4.52
CA TYR A 190 -17.46 -17.88 3.59
C TYR A 190 -18.77 -18.54 4.04
N ASN A 191 -19.77 -17.72 4.34
CA ASN A 191 -21.10 -18.20 4.68
C ASN A 191 -21.99 -18.20 3.44
N ALA A 192 -22.40 -19.39 2.97
CA ALA A 192 -23.21 -19.54 1.76
C ALA A 192 -24.64 -19.03 1.90
N GLU A 193 -25.19 -18.93 3.12
CA GLU A 193 -26.55 -18.43 3.37
C GLU A 193 -26.59 -16.90 3.27
N THR A 194 -25.64 -16.22 3.93
CA THR A 194 -25.55 -14.75 3.89
C THR A 194 -24.80 -14.23 2.67
N LYS A 195 -24.03 -15.10 2.00
CA LYS A 195 -23.08 -14.78 0.92
C LYS A 195 -22.02 -13.76 1.34
N LEU A 196 -21.66 -13.75 2.63
CA LEU A 196 -20.61 -12.89 3.16
C LEU A 196 -19.36 -13.68 3.48
N VAL A 197 -18.21 -13.02 3.36
CA VAL A 197 -16.94 -13.50 3.88
C VAL A 197 -16.66 -12.80 5.20
N ARG A 198 -16.50 -13.56 6.27
CA ARG A 198 -15.93 -13.07 7.52
C ARG A 198 -14.45 -13.41 7.53
N CYS A 199 -13.57 -12.42 7.66
CA CYS A 199 -12.13 -12.67 7.71
C CYS A 199 -11.43 -11.87 8.80
N GLY A 200 -10.39 -12.48 9.37
CA GLY A 200 -9.53 -11.86 10.36
C GLY A 200 -8.59 -10.84 9.73
N VAL A 201 -8.34 -9.74 10.46
CA VAL A 201 -7.52 -8.61 9.97
C VAL A 201 -6.04 -8.93 9.78
N SER A 202 -5.59 -10.07 10.28
CA SER A 202 -4.18 -10.48 10.26
C SER A 202 -3.82 -11.22 8.98
N LEU A 203 -4.78 -11.56 8.11
CA LEU A 203 -4.48 -12.12 6.80
C LEU A 203 -3.68 -11.10 5.97
N SER A 204 -2.60 -11.57 5.37
CA SER A 204 -1.89 -10.86 4.30
C SER A 204 -2.78 -10.80 3.06
N LEU A 205 -2.56 -9.83 2.17
CA LEU A 205 -3.34 -9.71 0.93
C LEU A 205 -3.18 -10.96 0.05
N LEU A 206 -2.01 -11.60 0.08
CA LEU A 206 -1.80 -12.85 -0.63
C LEU A 206 -2.65 -14.00 -0.06
N GLU A 207 -2.63 -14.21 1.26
CA GLU A 207 -3.45 -15.24 1.90
C GLU A 207 -4.94 -14.98 1.64
N PHE A 208 -5.38 -13.72 1.76
CA PHE A 208 -6.74 -13.30 1.48
C PHE A 208 -7.16 -13.59 0.03
N ALA A 209 -6.35 -13.20 -0.95
CA ALA A 209 -6.61 -13.47 -2.36
C ALA A 209 -6.66 -14.98 -2.66
N GLY A 210 -5.75 -15.76 -2.04
CA GLY A 210 -5.75 -17.22 -2.16
C GLY A 210 -7.05 -17.85 -1.67
N HIS A 211 -7.51 -17.48 -0.47
CA HIS A 211 -8.76 -18.00 0.09
C HIS A 211 -10.00 -17.61 -0.73
N MET A 212 -10.00 -16.40 -1.31
CA MET A 212 -11.05 -15.94 -2.21
C MET A 212 -11.06 -16.75 -3.52
N GLY A 213 -9.89 -16.90 -4.17
CA GLY A 213 -9.77 -17.64 -5.44
C GLY A 213 -10.11 -19.12 -5.32
N GLU A 214 -9.81 -19.77 -4.20
CA GLU A 214 -10.26 -21.16 -3.91
C GLU A 214 -11.78 -21.36 -3.95
N ARG A 215 -12.55 -20.26 -3.92
CA ARG A 215 -14.02 -20.23 -3.85
C ARG A 215 -14.65 -19.51 -5.05
N ASP A 216 -13.88 -19.23 -6.10
CA ASP A 216 -14.31 -18.44 -7.26
C ASP A 216 -14.84 -17.03 -6.86
N LEU A 217 -14.22 -16.44 -5.84
CA LEU A 217 -14.53 -15.13 -5.29
C LEU A 217 -13.36 -14.16 -5.49
N PHE A 218 -13.66 -12.87 -5.55
CA PHE A 218 -12.65 -11.82 -5.52
C PHE A 218 -13.19 -10.51 -4.94
N ILE A 219 -12.28 -9.66 -4.49
CA ILE A 219 -12.51 -8.25 -4.11
C ILE A 219 -11.24 -7.49 -4.50
N PRO A 220 -11.34 -6.29 -5.09
CA PRO A 220 -10.17 -5.46 -5.36
C PRO A 220 -9.35 -5.20 -4.11
N HIS A 221 -8.04 -5.38 -4.22
CA HIS A 221 -7.12 -5.13 -3.11
C HIS A 221 -5.76 -4.70 -3.62
N GLY A 222 -4.91 -4.24 -2.69
CA GLY A 222 -3.56 -3.81 -3.00
C GLY A 222 -2.67 -4.90 -3.54
N ILE A 223 -1.61 -4.44 -4.19
CA ILE A 223 -0.69 -5.32 -4.91
C ILE A 223 0.42 -5.90 -4.03
N CYS A 224 0.74 -5.33 -2.88
CA CYS A 224 1.84 -5.85 -2.06
C CYS A 224 1.38 -7.06 -1.22
N ALA A 225 1.95 -8.24 -1.48
CA ALA A 225 1.57 -9.51 -0.83
C ALA A 225 1.52 -9.43 0.70
N HIS A 226 2.45 -8.68 1.29
CA HIS A 226 2.69 -8.61 2.74
C HIS A 226 1.88 -7.52 3.46
N VAL A 227 1.14 -6.69 2.73
CA VAL A 227 0.14 -5.82 3.35
C VAL A 227 -0.92 -6.70 4.01
N HIS A 228 -1.43 -6.30 5.17
CA HIS A 228 -2.48 -7.05 5.86
C HIS A 228 -3.80 -6.29 5.81
N ILE A 229 -4.89 -7.07 5.79
CA ILE A 229 -6.25 -6.59 5.61
C ILE A 229 -6.61 -5.47 6.61
N GLY A 230 -6.22 -5.60 7.88
CA GLY A 230 -6.61 -4.66 8.94
C GLY A 230 -6.28 -3.20 8.66
N GLY A 231 -5.03 -2.90 8.29
CA GLY A 231 -4.63 -1.54 7.93
C GLY A 231 -5.15 -1.16 6.55
N HIS A 232 -5.16 -2.10 5.61
CA HIS A 232 -5.51 -1.85 4.22
C HIS A 232 -6.97 -1.38 4.07
N VAL A 233 -7.93 -2.09 4.67
CA VAL A 233 -9.36 -1.76 4.60
C VAL A 233 -9.68 -0.39 5.21
N GLN A 234 -9.02 -0.01 6.31
CA GLN A 234 -9.22 1.27 6.99
C GLN A 234 -8.64 2.47 6.20
N THR A 235 -7.74 2.19 5.26
CA THR A 235 -7.19 3.20 4.34
C THR A 235 -7.87 3.20 2.97
N GLY A 236 -8.97 2.46 2.82
CA GLY A 236 -9.76 2.35 1.60
C GLY A 236 -9.51 1.03 0.90
N GLY A 237 -8.24 0.62 0.79
CA GLY A 237 -7.85 -0.64 0.16
C GLY A 237 -7.76 -0.50 -1.36
N TYR A 238 -6.71 0.22 -1.76
CA TYR A 238 -6.40 0.58 -3.14
C TYR A 238 -5.74 -0.56 -3.92
N GLY A 239 -6.22 -0.83 -5.13
CA GLY A 239 -5.83 -1.91 -6.03
C GLY A 239 -6.29 -1.66 -7.49
N GLU A 240 -6.84 -2.69 -8.14
CA GLU A 240 -7.50 -2.58 -9.46
C GLU A 240 -8.89 -1.89 -9.37
N ASP A 241 -8.87 -0.62 -8.98
CA ASP A 241 -10.08 0.02 -8.44
C ASP A 241 -10.98 0.67 -9.50
N ARG A 242 -10.51 0.90 -10.73
CA ARG A 242 -11.30 1.61 -11.74
C ARG A 242 -12.55 0.82 -12.10
N SER A 243 -12.42 -0.49 -12.27
CA SER A 243 -13.53 -1.39 -12.61
C SER A 243 -14.49 -1.68 -11.45
N HIS A 244 -13.96 -1.77 -10.24
CA HIS A 244 -14.67 -2.40 -9.11
C HIS A 244 -14.74 -1.55 -7.83
N GLY A 245 -13.92 -0.51 -7.70
CA GLY A 245 -13.89 0.36 -6.54
C GLY A 245 -12.92 -0.15 -5.47
N LEU A 246 -12.90 0.50 -4.32
CA LEU A 246 -11.94 0.19 -3.25
C LEU A 246 -12.41 -0.99 -2.40
N LEU A 247 -11.51 -1.72 -1.74
CA LEU A 247 -11.85 -2.82 -0.83
C LEU A 247 -12.90 -2.42 0.23
N CYS A 248 -12.78 -1.21 0.80
CA CYS A 248 -13.69 -0.71 1.83
C CYS A 248 -15.15 -0.58 1.34
N ASP A 249 -15.35 -0.49 0.02
CA ASP A 249 -16.69 -0.40 -0.58
C ASP A 249 -17.48 -1.71 -0.43
N TYR A 250 -16.80 -2.79 -0.06
CA TYR A 250 -17.37 -4.13 0.11
C TYR A 250 -17.59 -4.54 1.56
N VAL A 251 -17.25 -3.69 2.53
CA VAL A 251 -17.44 -4.00 3.96
C VAL A 251 -18.92 -4.00 4.31
N GLU A 252 -19.43 -5.03 4.97
CA GLU A 252 -20.82 -5.09 5.45
C GLU A 252 -20.89 -4.97 6.98
N ALA A 253 -19.83 -5.39 7.68
CA ALA A 253 -19.68 -5.14 9.10
C ALA A 253 -18.21 -5.16 9.56
N LEU A 254 -17.94 -4.52 10.69
CA LEU A 254 -16.64 -4.42 11.34
C LEU A 254 -16.74 -4.95 12.78
N GLU A 255 -15.84 -5.84 13.17
CA GLU A 255 -15.71 -6.29 14.57
C GLU A 255 -14.55 -5.57 15.24
N ILE A 256 -14.87 -4.64 16.14
CA ILE A 256 -13.91 -3.68 16.71
C ILE A 256 -13.97 -3.65 18.23
N VAL A 257 -12.81 -3.67 18.89
CA VAL A 257 -12.72 -3.41 20.34
C VAL A 257 -12.56 -1.91 20.57
N THR A 258 -13.53 -1.29 21.22
CA THR A 258 -13.55 0.15 21.52
C THR A 258 -12.80 0.50 22.81
N ALA A 259 -12.60 1.78 23.11
CA ALA A 259 -11.78 2.24 24.24
C ALA A 259 -12.34 1.86 25.63
N ASP A 260 -13.63 1.52 25.69
CA ASP A 260 -14.27 0.92 26.86
C ASP A 260 -13.81 -0.53 27.12
N GLY A 261 -13.21 -1.19 26.12
CA GLY A 261 -12.76 -2.58 26.15
C GLY A 261 -13.80 -3.58 25.63
N ASN A 262 -14.92 -3.11 25.08
CA ASN A 262 -15.98 -3.97 24.58
C ASN A 262 -15.79 -4.28 23.09
N LEU A 263 -16.10 -5.50 22.68
CA LEU A 263 -16.26 -5.85 21.28
C LEU A 263 -17.59 -5.28 20.78
N ARG A 264 -17.55 -4.56 19.67
CA ARG A 264 -18.73 -4.07 18.95
C ARG A 264 -18.73 -4.64 17.53
N VAL A 265 -19.92 -5.00 17.06
CA VAL A 265 -20.17 -5.27 15.64
C VAL A 265 -20.82 -4.04 15.06
N VAL A 266 -20.13 -3.36 14.15
CA VAL A 266 -20.58 -2.12 13.52
C VAL A 266 -20.99 -2.46 12.09
N HIS A 267 -22.26 -2.25 11.76
CA HIS A 267 -22.84 -2.64 10.47
C HIS A 267 -22.82 -1.50 9.47
N ARG A 268 -22.80 -1.85 8.18
CA ARG A 268 -23.01 -0.89 7.10
C ARG A 268 -24.35 -0.16 7.30
N PRO A 269 -24.37 1.18 7.23
CA PRO A 269 -25.61 1.96 7.35
C PRO A 269 -26.65 1.59 6.28
N VAL A 270 -27.91 1.53 6.69
CA VAL A 270 -29.05 1.21 5.82
C VAL A 270 -29.94 2.43 5.67
N GLU A 271 -30.24 2.80 4.42
CA GLU A 271 -31.13 3.91 4.12
C GLU A 271 -32.50 3.72 4.77
N GLY A 272 -33.00 4.75 5.46
CA GLY A 272 -34.28 4.70 6.17
C GLY A 272 -34.24 4.03 7.55
N SER A 273 -33.08 3.61 8.05
CA SER A 273 -32.89 3.08 9.41
C SER A 273 -31.61 3.62 10.06
N PRO A 274 -31.54 4.94 10.32
CA PRO A 274 -30.33 5.56 10.83
C PRO A 274 -30.06 5.14 12.29
N ASP A 275 -28.82 4.73 12.55
CA ASP A 275 -28.28 4.56 13.90
C ASP A 275 -27.01 5.39 13.97
N GLN A 276 -27.12 6.61 14.54
CA GLN A 276 -26.04 7.59 14.50
C GLN A 276 -24.73 7.07 15.11
N ASP A 277 -24.78 6.31 16.20
CA ASP A 277 -23.58 5.80 16.87
C ASP A 277 -22.91 4.69 16.06
N ASN A 278 -23.71 3.81 15.43
CA ASN A 278 -23.22 2.81 14.49
C ASN A 278 -22.64 3.46 13.22
N ASP A 279 -23.43 4.30 12.57
CA ASP A 279 -23.15 4.84 11.24
C ASP A 279 -21.93 5.75 11.25
N ASP A 280 -21.79 6.56 12.30
CA ASP A 280 -20.62 7.38 12.50
C ASP A 280 -19.35 6.54 12.70
N LEU A 281 -19.41 5.51 13.56
CA LEU A 281 -18.25 4.67 13.81
C LEU A 281 -17.87 3.86 12.56
N TYR A 282 -18.85 3.37 11.80
CA TYR A 282 -18.64 2.65 10.56
C TYR A 282 -17.80 3.48 9.56
N TRP A 283 -18.25 4.70 9.28
CA TRP A 283 -17.57 5.57 8.31
C TRP A 283 -16.26 6.17 8.82
N ALA A 284 -16.15 6.35 10.13
CA ALA A 284 -14.92 6.82 10.76
C ALA A 284 -13.80 5.77 10.71
N VAL A 285 -14.12 4.49 10.92
CA VAL A 285 -13.13 3.40 10.79
C VAL A 285 -12.66 3.26 9.32
N LEU A 286 -13.55 3.46 8.35
CA LEU A 286 -13.26 3.38 6.91
C LEU A 286 -12.81 4.73 6.31
N GLY A 287 -11.69 5.24 6.83
CA GLY A 287 -10.96 6.40 6.30
C GLY A 287 -10.64 7.53 7.30
N GLY A 288 -10.82 7.28 8.61
CA GLY A 288 -10.35 8.14 9.70
C GLY A 288 -8.99 7.74 10.28
N SER A 289 -8.08 7.24 9.42
CA SER A 289 -6.76 6.73 9.79
C SER A 289 -6.77 5.42 10.63
N PRO A 290 -6.00 4.38 10.26
CA PRO A 290 -6.05 3.09 10.94
C PRO A 290 -5.80 3.16 12.45
N GLY A 291 -6.61 2.42 13.21
CA GLY A 291 -6.43 2.24 14.66
C GLY A 291 -6.84 3.43 15.53
N ASN A 292 -7.44 4.49 14.96
CA ASN A 292 -7.86 5.68 15.71
C ASN A 292 -9.14 5.48 16.54
N TYR A 293 -10.04 4.60 16.10
CA TYR A 293 -11.37 4.43 16.71
C TYR A 293 -11.54 3.14 17.50
N GLY A 294 -10.48 2.32 17.56
CA GLY A 294 -10.51 1.01 18.19
C GLY A 294 -9.56 0.03 17.52
N ILE A 295 -9.61 -1.21 18.01
CA ILE A 295 -8.79 -2.32 17.53
C ILE A 295 -9.69 -3.20 16.66
N LEU A 296 -9.58 -3.05 15.34
CA LEU A 296 -10.32 -3.87 14.38
C LEU A 296 -9.77 -5.30 14.42
N THR A 297 -10.65 -6.30 14.52
CA THR A 297 -10.27 -7.72 14.67
C THR A 297 -10.73 -8.57 13.47
N HIS A 298 -11.94 -8.32 12.98
CA HIS A 298 -12.48 -9.01 11.81
C HIS A 298 -13.33 -8.04 10.98
N ILE A 299 -13.52 -8.39 9.73
CA ILE A 299 -14.41 -7.71 8.80
C ILE A 299 -15.33 -8.72 8.13
N ASN A 300 -16.56 -8.30 7.89
CA ASN A 300 -17.50 -9.01 7.02
C ASN A 300 -17.53 -8.28 5.69
N LEU A 301 -17.34 -9.01 4.61
CA LEU A 301 -17.22 -8.49 3.25
C LEU A 301 -18.28 -9.13 2.36
N LYS A 302 -18.81 -8.35 1.42
CA LYS A 302 -19.61 -8.83 0.30
C LYS A 302 -18.70 -9.11 -0.90
N PRO A 303 -18.29 -10.35 -1.16
CA PRO A 303 -17.41 -10.66 -2.29
C PRO A 303 -18.13 -10.52 -3.63
N LEU A 304 -17.34 -10.38 -4.69
CA LEU A 304 -17.77 -10.60 -6.07
C LEU A 304 -17.50 -12.05 -6.48
N HIS A 305 -18.26 -12.56 -7.44
CA HIS A 305 -18.11 -13.93 -7.96
C HIS A 305 -17.54 -13.92 -9.37
N ASP A 306 -16.56 -14.79 -9.65
CA ASP A 306 -15.91 -14.85 -10.97
C ASP A 306 -16.88 -15.12 -12.12
N LYS A 307 -17.89 -15.96 -11.88
CA LYS A 307 -18.94 -16.29 -12.86
C LYS A 307 -19.74 -15.07 -13.34
N ASP A 308 -19.74 -13.96 -12.60
CA ASP A 308 -20.44 -12.74 -12.98
C ASP A 308 -19.60 -11.89 -13.97
N TYR A 309 -18.33 -12.30 -14.21
CA TYR A 309 -17.33 -11.64 -15.08
C TYR A 309 -16.62 -12.63 -16.04
N PRO A 310 -17.36 -13.49 -16.78
CA PRO A 310 -16.86 -14.69 -17.46
C PRO A 310 -15.87 -14.48 -18.62
N HIS A 311 -15.68 -13.24 -19.08
CA HIS A 311 -14.86 -12.92 -20.25
C HIS A 311 -13.70 -11.97 -19.97
N SER A 312 -13.35 -11.79 -18.70
CA SER A 312 -12.28 -10.88 -18.29
C SER A 312 -10.93 -11.30 -18.86
N ARG A 313 -10.08 -10.31 -19.13
CA ARG A 313 -8.82 -10.47 -19.86
C ARG A 313 -7.75 -9.60 -19.23
N GLY A 314 -6.51 -10.08 -19.23
CA GLY A 314 -5.38 -9.34 -18.69
C GLY A 314 -4.15 -9.47 -19.57
N MET A 315 -3.22 -8.55 -19.41
CA MET A 315 -1.90 -8.61 -20.00
C MET A 315 -0.90 -7.95 -19.05
N LYS A 316 0.20 -8.65 -18.80
CA LYS A 316 1.35 -8.13 -18.06
C LYS A 316 2.53 -8.04 -19.01
N MET A 317 3.23 -6.92 -19.02
CA MET A 317 4.43 -6.73 -19.83
C MET A 317 5.58 -6.20 -18.99
N ALA A 318 6.81 -6.59 -19.35
CA ALA A 318 8.02 -6.03 -18.74
C ALA A 318 9.13 -5.85 -19.78
N VAL A 319 9.70 -4.64 -19.82
CA VAL A 319 10.79 -4.26 -20.72
C VAL A 319 11.87 -3.51 -19.98
N ARG A 320 13.07 -3.47 -20.55
CA ARG A 320 14.10 -2.53 -20.07
C ARG A 320 13.58 -1.11 -20.22
N PHE A 321 13.80 -0.28 -19.21
CA PHE A 321 13.42 1.11 -19.24
C PHE A 321 14.04 1.80 -20.45
N ASN A 322 13.18 2.52 -21.16
CA ASN A 322 13.55 3.45 -22.20
C ASN A 322 12.60 4.63 -22.07
N LYS A 323 13.14 5.83 -22.03
CA LYS A 323 12.37 7.06 -21.83
C LYS A 323 11.24 7.24 -22.84
N GLU A 324 11.46 6.95 -24.12
CA GLU A 324 10.43 7.10 -25.15
C GLU A 324 9.31 6.06 -24.99
N LYS A 325 9.65 4.81 -24.64
CA LYS A 325 8.65 3.78 -24.32
C LYS A 325 7.83 4.19 -23.11
N PHE A 326 8.49 4.66 -22.05
CA PHE A 326 7.86 5.18 -20.84
C PHE A 326 6.91 6.33 -21.14
N GLU A 327 7.38 7.35 -21.88
CA GLU A 327 6.57 8.50 -22.27
C GLU A 327 5.31 8.05 -23.02
N LYS A 328 5.43 7.10 -23.95
CA LYS A 328 4.27 6.55 -24.70
C LYS A 328 3.26 5.83 -23.81
N VAL A 329 3.71 4.96 -22.90
CA VAL A 329 2.76 4.22 -22.03
C VAL A 329 2.08 5.14 -21.03
N VAL A 330 2.80 6.13 -20.49
CA VAL A 330 2.22 7.14 -19.60
C VAL A 330 1.30 8.09 -20.37
N GLN A 331 1.60 8.40 -21.62
CA GLN A 331 0.70 9.13 -22.52
C GLN A 331 -0.63 8.41 -22.65
N PHE A 332 -0.63 7.09 -22.85
CA PHE A 332 -1.87 6.32 -23.00
C PHE A 332 -2.67 6.24 -21.71
N ALA A 333 -2.01 6.12 -20.56
CA ALA A 333 -2.67 6.19 -19.26
C ALA A 333 -3.29 7.59 -19.01
N ALA A 334 -2.61 8.66 -19.42
CA ALA A 334 -3.14 10.02 -19.34
C ALA A 334 -4.32 10.25 -20.30
N GLU A 335 -4.27 9.71 -21.52
CA GLU A 335 -5.37 9.76 -22.50
C GLU A 335 -6.61 9.01 -22.01
N MET A 336 -6.41 7.82 -21.41
CA MET A 336 -7.48 7.05 -20.77
C MET A 336 -8.21 7.88 -19.71
N ASN A 337 -7.46 8.67 -18.95
CA ASN A 337 -8.02 9.53 -17.93
C ASN A 337 -8.75 10.77 -18.49
N ASP A 338 -8.15 11.41 -19.49
CA ASP A 338 -8.63 12.67 -20.04
C ASP A 338 -9.82 12.48 -21.00
N ASP A 339 -9.98 11.28 -21.56
CA ASP A 339 -11.14 10.95 -22.38
C ASP A 339 -12.42 10.84 -21.51
N PRO A 340 -13.38 11.78 -21.68
CA PRO A 340 -14.61 11.79 -20.89
C PRO A 340 -15.54 10.62 -21.19
N ASN A 341 -15.25 9.83 -22.22
CA ASN A 341 -16.00 8.68 -22.70
C ASN A 341 -15.29 7.34 -22.47
N PHE A 342 -14.07 7.33 -21.91
CA PHE A 342 -13.33 6.09 -21.75
C PHE A 342 -14.06 5.13 -20.79
N PRO A 343 -14.29 3.86 -21.18
CA PRO A 343 -14.99 2.87 -20.38
C PRO A 343 -14.41 2.67 -18.98
N GLY A 344 -15.27 2.40 -18.00
CA GLY A 344 -14.88 2.20 -16.59
C GLY A 344 -14.28 0.84 -16.28
N ASP A 345 -14.14 -0.04 -17.26
CA ASP A 345 -13.90 -1.48 -17.12
C ASP A 345 -12.47 -1.91 -17.48
N PHE A 346 -11.56 -0.93 -17.59
CA PHE A 346 -10.13 -1.16 -17.70
C PHE A 346 -9.42 -0.70 -16.44
N ASP A 347 -8.50 -1.53 -15.95
CA ASP A 347 -7.53 -1.13 -14.93
C ASP A 347 -6.13 -1.19 -15.52
N VAL A 348 -5.32 -0.16 -15.25
CA VAL A 348 -3.94 -0.04 -15.74
C VAL A 348 -3.01 0.36 -14.62
N ASN A 349 -1.86 -0.31 -14.53
CA ASN A 349 -0.75 0.10 -13.69
C ASN A 349 0.54 0.14 -14.50
N VAL A 350 1.13 1.34 -14.59
CA VAL A 350 2.46 1.55 -15.15
C VAL A 350 3.44 1.59 -13.97
N GLN A 351 4.28 0.57 -13.85
CA GLN A 351 5.27 0.45 -12.79
C GLN A 351 6.68 0.59 -13.34
N LEU A 352 7.57 1.22 -12.57
CA LEU A 352 8.98 1.32 -12.90
C LEU A 352 9.84 1.04 -11.67
N THR A 353 10.93 0.31 -11.87
CA THR A 353 11.99 0.15 -10.86
C THR A 353 13.37 0.42 -11.50
N SER A 354 14.19 1.31 -10.93
CA SER A 354 15.43 1.79 -11.60
C SER A 354 16.62 0.82 -11.60
N SER A 355 16.59 -0.20 -10.77
CA SER A 355 17.49 -1.35 -10.84
C SER A 355 16.76 -2.53 -10.27
N VAL A 356 16.83 -3.69 -10.90
CA VAL A 356 16.12 -4.86 -10.37
C VAL A 356 16.73 -5.27 -9.05
N PHE A 357 15.81 -5.51 -8.13
CA PHE A 357 15.91 -6.32 -6.92
C PHE A 357 17.27 -6.92 -6.69
N SER A 358 17.88 -6.45 -5.62
CA SER A 358 19.29 -6.65 -5.36
C SER A 358 19.69 -8.12 -5.37
N THR A 359 20.63 -8.45 -6.27
CA THR A 359 21.59 -9.57 -6.12
C THR A 359 22.47 -9.44 -4.86
N TRP A 360 22.16 -8.48 -3.99
CA TRP A 360 22.82 -8.23 -2.71
C TRP A 360 22.77 -9.45 -1.79
N TYR A 361 21.65 -10.17 -1.73
CA TYR A 361 21.56 -11.39 -0.91
C TYR A 361 22.58 -12.45 -1.37
N VAL A 362 22.67 -12.67 -2.68
CA VAL A 362 23.65 -13.60 -3.29
C VAL A 362 25.08 -13.12 -3.04
N LYS A 363 25.36 -11.81 -3.20
CA LYS A 363 26.68 -11.24 -2.95
C LYS A 363 27.13 -11.37 -1.49
N ASN A 364 26.22 -11.27 -0.52
CA ASN A 364 26.61 -11.27 0.91
C ASN A 364 26.48 -12.65 1.57
N LYS A 365 25.41 -13.42 1.29
CA LYS A 365 25.19 -14.75 1.91
C LYS A 365 25.94 -15.88 1.19
N LEU A 366 26.03 -15.86 -0.14
CA LEU A 366 26.69 -16.89 -0.94
C LEU A 366 28.16 -16.56 -1.25
N LEU A 367 28.48 -15.31 -1.59
CA LEU A 367 29.85 -14.90 -1.94
C LEU A 367 30.68 -14.35 -0.75
N GLY A 368 30.10 -14.31 0.45
CA GLY A 368 30.84 -14.02 1.69
C GLY A 368 31.44 -12.61 1.78
N VAL A 369 30.86 -11.62 1.07
CA VAL A 369 31.31 -10.23 1.16
C VAL A 369 31.04 -9.68 2.57
N LYS A 370 32.12 -9.42 3.33
CA LYS A 370 32.08 -8.95 4.73
C LYS A 370 31.85 -7.43 4.83
N ARG A 371 30.77 -6.89 4.28
CA ARG A 371 30.31 -5.54 4.66
C ARG A 371 29.28 -5.70 5.79
N GLY A 372 29.29 -4.78 6.76
CA GLY A 372 28.23 -4.74 7.78
C GLY A 372 26.86 -4.53 7.13
N LEU A 373 25.82 -5.18 7.66
CA LEU A 373 24.46 -5.08 7.17
C LEU A 373 23.85 -3.72 7.52
N THR A 374 22.99 -3.18 6.64
CA THR A 374 22.01 -2.17 7.04
C THR A 374 20.93 -2.82 7.92
N ARG A 375 20.10 -2.00 8.58
CA ARG A 375 19.01 -2.54 9.41
C ARG A 375 17.97 -3.29 8.58
N ASP A 376 17.62 -2.79 7.40
CA ASP A 376 16.65 -3.45 6.52
C ASP A 376 17.18 -4.79 6.02
N GLU A 377 18.47 -4.83 5.70
CA GLU A 377 19.20 -6.02 5.27
C GLU A 377 19.25 -7.09 6.38
N ASP A 378 19.53 -6.68 7.62
CA ASP A 378 19.51 -7.55 8.79
C ASP A 378 18.12 -8.15 9.04
N MET A 379 17.05 -7.33 8.95
CA MET A 379 15.68 -7.83 9.12
C MET A 379 15.27 -8.81 8.03
N LEU A 380 15.59 -8.52 6.77
CA LEU A 380 15.31 -9.44 5.68
C LEU A 380 16.06 -10.78 5.83
N LEU A 381 17.34 -10.73 6.22
CA LEU A 381 18.18 -11.92 6.31
C LEU A 381 17.88 -12.81 7.52
N ASN A 382 17.71 -12.18 8.69
CA ASN A 382 17.71 -12.87 9.97
C ASN A 382 16.31 -13.00 10.57
N HIS A 383 15.31 -12.30 9.99
CA HIS A 383 13.92 -12.31 10.45
C HIS A 383 12.91 -12.44 9.30
N PRO A 384 13.06 -13.40 8.36
CA PRO A 384 12.13 -13.56 7.24
C PRO A 384 10.67 -13.80 7.69
N GLU A 385 10.46 -14.32 8.89
CA GLU A 385 9.14 -14.57 9.47
C GLU A 385 8.27 -13.31 9.60
N ILE A 386 8.86 -12.12 9.73
CA ILE A 386 8.08 -10.87 9.87
C ILE A 386 7.45 -10.40 8.57
N TYR A 387 7.83 -11.03 7.47
CA TYR A 387 7.22 -10.85 6.17
C TYR A 387 6.17 -11.95 5.91
N GLY A 388 5.85 -12.82 6.86
CA GLY A 388 4.75 -13.80 6.69
C GLY A 388 5.13 -15.07 5.94
N SER A 389 4.24 -16.07 6.00
CA SER A 389 4.47 -17.43 5.50
C SER A 389 4.01 -17.61 4.05
N GLY A 390 4.65 -18.53 3.30
CA GLY A 390 4.14 -19.00 2.01
C GLY A 390 4.53 -18.20 0.77
N VAL A 391 5.31 -17.12 0.91
CA VAL A 391 5.89 -16.41 -0.24
C VAL A 391 7.34 -16.85 -0.37
N PRO A 392 7.75 -17.48 -1.49
CA PRO A 392 9.15 -17.58 -1.81
C PRO A 392 9.71 -16.16 -1.79
N ILE A 393 10.54 -15.83 -0.80
CA ILE A 393 11.36 -14.63 -0.90
C ILE A 393 12.02 -14.76 -2.27
N ALA A 394 11.90 -13.76 -3.13
CA ALA A 394 12.28 -13.87 -4.53
C ALA A 394 13.77 -14.21 -4.78
N GLU A 395 14.52 -14.49 -3.72
CA GLU A 395 15.71 -15.32 -3.67
C GLU A 395 15.69 -16.51 -4.63
N ASP A 396 14.63 -17.32 -4.67
CA ASP A 396 14.68 -18.57 -5.47
C ASP A 396 14.87 -18.27 -6.97
N ALA A 397 14.16 -17.27 -7.52
CA ALA A 397 14.27 -16.89 -8.95
C ALA A 397 15.50 -16.06 -9.30
N ARG A 398 16.09 -15.36 -8.33
CA ARG A 398 17.09 -14.32 -8.58
C ARG A 398 18.53 -14.81 -8.47
N MET A 399 18.74 -16.08 -8.12
CA MET A 399 20.05 -16.72 -8.03
C MET A 399 20.76 -16.91 -9.39
N SER A 400 20.08 -16.68 -10.52
CA SER A 400 20.54 -17.12 -11.84
C SER A 400 20.93 -16.00 -12.82
N LEU A 401 20.68 -14.73 -12.46
CA LEU A 401 20.91 -13.58 -13.33
C LEU A 401 22.03 -12.71 -12.76
N GLY A 402 23.20 -12.74 -13.41
CA GLY A 402 24.43 -12.06 -12.98
C GLY A 402 24.31 -10.56 -12.71
N ALA A 403 25.31 -10.02 -12.02
CA ALA A 403 25.30 -8.68 -11.44
C ALA A 403 25.34 -7.53 -12.47
N ALA A 404 24.18 -7.00 -12.85
CA ALA A 404 23.84 -5.59 -13.13
C ALA A 404 22.51 -5.57 -13.88
N HIS A 405 21.39 -5.38 -13.18
CA HIS A 405 20.10 -5.43 -13.83
C HIS A 405 19.65 -4.00 -14.25
N PRO A 406 19.26 -3.79 -15.51
CA PRO A 406 18.74 -2.50 -15.97
C PRO A 406 17.44 -2.15 -15.27
N ALA A 407 17.10 -0.85 -15.24
CA ALA A 407 15.77 -0.40 -14.87
C ALA A 407 14.70 -1.11 -15.69
N VAL A 408 13.57 -1.43 -15.06
CA VAL A 408 12.47 -2.19 -15.66
C VAL A 408 11.20 -1.37 -15.63
N LEU A 409 10.61 -1.21 -16.82
CA LEU A 409 9.26 -0.70 -17.02
C LEU A 409 8.32 -1.89 -17.13
N GLN A 410 7.30 -1.92 -16.30
CA GLN A 410 6.23 -2.90 -16.32
C GLN A 410 4.90 -2.22 -16.58
N VAL A 411 4.03 -2.88 -17.33
CA VAL A 411 2.66 -2.45 -17.54
C VAL A 411 1.76 -3.64 -17.26
N TRP A 412 0.82 -3.41 -16.35
CA TRP A 412 -0.32 -4.27 -16.12
C TRP A 412 -1.53 -3.61 -16.71
N ILE A 413 -2.29 -4.35 -17.49
CA ILE A 413 -3.57 -3.90 -18.01
C ILE A 413 -4.55 -5.06 -17.94
N GLN A 414 -5.76 -4.78 -17.48
CA GLN A 414 -6.87 -5.72 -17.58
C GLN A 414 -8.11 -5.04 -18.10
N TRP A 415 -8.97 -5.85 -18.70
CA TRP A 415 -10.35 -5.54 -19.01
C TRP A 415 -11.24 -6.45 -18.16
N ALA A 416 -11.94 -5.85 -17.22
CA ALA A 416 -12.90 -6.53 -16.38
C ALA A 416 -14.24 -6.60 -17.10
N ASN A 417 -14.83 -7.79 -17.20
CA ASN A 417 -16.11 -7.99 -17.87
C ASN A 417 -17.30 -7.52 -17.00
N THR A 418 -17.34 -6.22 -16.67
CA THR A 418 -18.30 -5.62 -15.73
C THR A 418 -19.75 -5.65 -16.20
N GLY A 419 -20.00 -5.88 -17.50
CA GLY A 419 -21.32 -6.08 -18.08
C GLY A 419 -21.77 -7.55 -18.16
N GLY A 420 -20.98 -8.48 -17.63
CA GLY A 420 -21.26 -9.91 -17.58
C GLY A 420 -21.40 -10.58 -18.96
N GLU A 421 -22.17 -11.67 -19.01
CA GLU A 421 -22.40 -12.52 -20.20
C GLU A 421 -22.78 -11.76 -21.48
N ASN A 422 -23.41 -10.59 -21.36
CA ASN A 422 -23.86 -9.81 -22.52
C ASN A 422 -22.79 -8.85 -23.07
N GLN A 423 -21.76 -8.56 -22.29
CA GLN A 423 -20.67 -7.70 -22.71
C GLN A 423 -19.61 -8.53 -23.45
N LYS A 424 -19.36 -8.17 -24.70
CA LYS A 424 -18.42 -8.87 -25.58
C LYS A 424 -17.10 -8.14 -25.65
N PHE A 425 -16.02 -8.90 -25.59
CA PHE A 425 -14.70 -8.41 -25.96
C PHE A 425 -14.59 -8.30 -27.49
N GLY A 426 -14.46 -7.08 -28.00
CA GLY A 426 -14.43 -6.78 -29.43
C GLY A 426 -13.14 -6.09 -29.89
N ASP A 427 -13.19 -5.51 -31.09
CA ASP A 427 -12.04 -4.86 -31.70
C ASP A 427 -11.58 -3.61 -30.93
N ALA A 428 -12.51 -2.89 -30.30
CA ALA A 428 -12.21 -1.69 -29.51
C ALA A 428 -11.41 -2.04 -28.24
N GLU A 429 -11.83 -3.06 -27.48
CA GLU A 429 -11.11 -3.49 -26.29
C GLU A 429 -9.75 -4.07 -26.67
N LYS A 430 -9.69 -4.86 -27.75
CA LYS A 430 -8.44 -5.39 -28.30
C LYS A 430 -7.47 -4.27 -28.68
N GLU A 431 -7.94 -3.19 -29.30
CA GLU A 431 -7.10 -2.06 -29.69
C GLU A 431 -6.38 -1.44 -28.49
N VAL A 432 -7.01 -1.38 -27.31
CA VAL A 432 -6.39 -0.87 -26.08
C VAL A 432 -5.18 -1.73 -25.70
N PHE A 433 -5.32 -3.07 -25.66
CA PHE A 433 -4.21 -3.98 -25.36
C PHE A 433 -3.07 -3.86 -26.39
N GLU A 434 -3.41 -3.88 -27.68
CA GLU A 434 -2.44 -3.78 -28.79
C GLU A 434 -1.66 -2.46 -28.75
N LYS A 435 -2.32 -1.37 -28.34
CA LYS A 435 -1.71 -0.04 -28.19
C LYS A 435 -0.57 -0.09 -27.16
N TYR A 436 -0.81 -0.66 -25.98
CA TYR A 436 0.24 -0.83 -24.95
C TYR A 436 1.32 -1.83 -25.39
N ARG A 437 0.93 -2.99 -25.97
CA ARG A 437 1.86 -4.01 -26.48
C ARG A 437 2.85 -3.42 -27.49
N LYS A 438 2.35 -2.66 -28.45
CA LYS A 438 3.17 -1.99 -29.48
C LYS A 438 4.11 -0.93 -28.89
N ALA A 439 3.68 -0.19 -27.87
CA ALA A 439 4.53 0.81 -27.20
C ALA A 439 5.65 0.16 -26.37
N MET A 440 5.36 -0.96 -25.70
CA MET A 440 6.35 -1.72 -24.95
C MET A 440 7.39 -2.38 -25.87
N GLY A 441 6.98 -2.86 -27.05
CA GLY A 441 7.88 -3.45 -28.03
C GLY A 441 8.46 -4.79 -27.54
N PRO A 442 9.73 -5.12 -27.79
CA PRO A 442 10.31 -6.39 -27.34
C PRO A 442 10.60 -6.40 -25.83
N GLY A 443 10.47 -7.60 -25.24
CA GLY A 443 10.61 -7.87 -23.80
C GLY A 443 11.97 -7.61 -23.19
N ILE A 444 12.06 -7.76 -21.86
CA ILE A 444 13.29 -7.57 -21.09
C ILE A 444 14.35 -8.66 -21.35
N LEU A 445 13.89 -9.86 -21.71
CA LEU A 445 14.69 -11.04 -22.04
C LEU A 445 14.30 -11.52 -23.45
N LEU A 446 15.28 -11.87 -24.28
CA LEU A 446 15.02 -12.49 -25.58
C LEU A 446 14.59 -13.95 -25.40
N LYS A 447 13.88 -14.53 -26.38
CA LYS A 447 13.39 -15.92 -26.33
C LYS A 447 14.49 -16.95 -25.96
N ALA A 448 15.73 -16.71 -26.40
CA ALA A 448 16.89 -17.56 -26.10
C ALA A 448 17.35 -17.49 -24.63
N GLU A 449 17.34 -16.29 -24.04
CA GLU A 449 17.67 -16.06 -22.63
C GLU A 449 16.60 -16.67 -21.73
N PHE A 450 15.33 -16.54 -22.15
CA PHE A 450 14.20 -17.16 -21.47
C PHE A 450 14.31 -18.68 -21.42
N LYS A 451 14.60 -19.34 -22.55
CA LYS A 451 14.70 -20.81 -22.63
C LYS A 451 15.80 -21.38 -21.72
N ALA A 452 16.85 -20.60 -21.42
CA ALA A 452 17.86 -20.99 -20.44
C ALA A 452 17.32 -20.90 -19.00
N LEU A 453 16.55 -19.85 -18.69
CA LEU A 453 15.98 -19.59 -17.36
C LEU A 453 14.76 -20.44 -17.03
N SER A 454 13.95 -20.83 -18.03
CA SER A 454 12.74 -21.64 -17.86
C SER A 454 12.99 -23.06 -17.37
N THR A 455 14.25 -23.51 -17.36
CA THR A 455 14.67 -24.75 -16.71
C THR A 455 14.56 -24.69 -15.18
N LEU A 456 14.42 -23.49 -14.61
CA LEU A 456 14.20 -23.23 -13.20
C LEU A 456 12.69 -23.05 -12.94
N LYS A 457 12.08 -24.01 -12.23
CA LYS A 457 10.62 -24.09 -12.04
C LYS A 457 9.97 -22.81 -11.52
N HIS A 458 10.65 -22.04 -10.67
CA HIS A 458 10.13 -20.80 -10.08
C HIS A 458 10.33 -19.56 -10.99
N VAL A 459 11.33 -19.56 -11.89
CA VAL A 459 11.54 -18.45 -12.86
C VAL A 459 10.54 -18.57 -14.02
N ALA A 460 10.25 -19.81 -14.42
CA ALA A 460 9.21 -20.10 -15.40
C ALA A 460 7.82 -19.59 -14.96
N TRP A 461 7.54 -19.60 -13.66
CA TRP A 461 6.29 -19.10 -13.09
C TRP A 461 6.20 -17.56 -13.09
N TRP A 462 7.32 -16.86 -12.83
CA TRP A 462 7.34 -15.40 -12.77
C TRP A 462 7.36 -14.72 -14.14
N PHE A 463 8.04 -15.34 -15.11
CA PHE A 463 8.25 -14.72 -16.42
C PHE A 463 7.44 -15.37 -17.55
N GLY A 464 7.03 -16.65 -17.44
CA GLY A 464 6.30 -17.40 -18.47
C GLY A 464 7.04 -17.54 -19.83
N GLY A 465 7.11 -18.76 -20.41
CA GLY A 465 7.88 -19.02 -21.65
C GLY A 465 7.44 -18.21 -22.87
N ALA A 466 8.27 -17.30 -23.39
CA ALA A 466 7.94 -16.51 -24.57
C ALA A 466 7.83 -17.36 -25.86
N GLU A 467 6.72 -17.25 -26.60
CA GLU A 467 6.58 -17.85 -27.94
C GLU A 467 7.36 -17.06 -29.01
N ASP A 468 7.64 -15.77 -28.77
CA ASP A 468 8.36 -14.82 -29.63
C ASP A 468 9.24 -13.84 -28.81
N ASP A 469 9.73 -12.74 -29.39
CA ASP A 469 10.51 -11.71 -28.69
C ASP A 469 9.62 -10.57 -28.11
N SER A 470 8.31 -10.80 -27.90
CA SER A 470 7.36 -9.78 -27.40
C SER A 470 7.59 -9.41 -25.92
N ALA A 471 6.94 -8.33 -25.46
CA ALA A 471 7.05 -7.83 -24.09
C ALA A 471 6.19 -8.56 -23.06
N ASP A 472 5.36 -9.50 -23.49
CA ASP A 472 4.37 -10.19 -22.66
C ASP A 472 5.07 -11.11 -21.65
N LEU A 473 4.67 -11.01 -20.39
CA LEU A 473 5.00 -12.00 -19.37
C LEU A 473 3.93 -13.09 -19.44
N MET A 474 4.34 -14.27 -19.94
CA MET A 474 3.42 -15.23 -20.57
C MET A 474 2.47 -15.96 -19.62
N SER A 475 2.45 -15.63 -18.33
CA SER A 475 1.40 -16.12 -17.43
C SER A 475 0.05 -15.44 -17.70
N LEU A 476 0.01 -14.33 -18.45
CA LEU A 476 -1.20 -13.54 -18.65
C LEU A 476 -1.26 -12.92 -20.06
N SER A 477 -2.16 -13.45 -20.90
CA SER A 477 -2.43 -13.00 -22.28
C SER A 477 -3.90 -12.59 -22.43
N TYR A 478 -4.14 -11.44 -23.07
CA TYR A 478 -5.50 -10.94 -23.29
C TYR A 478 -6.23 -11.71 -24.40
N HIS A 479 -5.57 -12.62 -25.11
CA HIS A 479 -6.23 -13.53 -26.05
C HIS A 479 -7.02 -14.64 -25.33
N ASP A 480 -6.68 -14.93 -24.07
CA ASP A 480 -7.31 -15.96 -23.25
C ASP A 480 -8.26 -15.33 -22.24
N HIS A 481 -9.28 -16.09 -21.83
CA HIS A 481 -10.15 -15.70 -20.70
C HIS A 481 -9.44 -16.01 -19.39
N HIS A 482 -9.58 -15.11 -18.42
CA HIS A 482 -9.12 -15.29 -17.04
C HIS A 482 -10.27 -14.93 -16.10
N THR A 483 -10.37 -15.67 -15.00
CA THR A 483 -11.25 -15.28 -13.90
C THR A 483 -10.73 -14.00 -13.23
N MET A 484 -11.60 -13.25 -12.56
CA MET A 484 -11.16 -12.05 -11.86
C MET A 484 -10.29 -12.40 -10.64
N SER A 485 -10.54 -13.52 -9.97
CA SER A 485 -9.68 -14.00 -8.88
C SER A 485 -8.26 -14.36 -9.37
N GLU A 486 -8.11 -14.95 -10.55
CA GLU A 486 -6.81 -15.15 -11.20
C GLU A 486 -6.15 -13.80 -11.53
N LEU A 487 -6.90 -12.86 -12.11
CA LEU A 487 -6.39 -11.52 -12.43
C LEU A 487 -5.90 -10.80 -11.15
N ASN A 488 -6.73 -10.68 -10.11
CA ASN A 488 -6.37 -10.08 -8.83
C ASN A 488 -5.09 -10.70 -8.24
N ARG A 489 -4.95 -12.03 -8.34
CA ARG A 489 -3.75 -12.73 -7.88
C ARG A 489 -2.51 -12.35 -8.69
N TYR A 490 -2.65 -12.15 -10.00
CA TYR A 490 -1.53 -11.73 -10.85
C TYR A 490 -1.04 -10.33 -10.48
N TRP A 491 -1.91 -9.39 -10.13
CA TRP A 491 -1.49 -8.05 -9.70
C TRP A 491 -0.61 -8.07 -8.45
N ILE A 492 -0.61 -9.16 -7.66
CA ILE A 492 0.19 -9.26 -6.44
C ILE A 492 1.69 -9.31 -6.74
N TYR A 493 2.38 -8.32 -6.20
CA TYR A 493 3.81 -8.23 -6.02
C TYR A 493 4.24 -8.94 -4.73
N GLU A 494 5.05 -9.98 -4.90
CA GLU A 494 5.44 -10.91 -3.85
C GLU A 494 6.69 -10.53 -3.07
N ASP A 495 7.42 -9.48 -3.46
CA ASP A 495 8.55 -9.10 -2.64
C ASP A 495 8.10 -8.37 -1.37
N PRO A 496 8.82 -8.58 -0.26
CA PRO A 496 8.57 -7.88 0.99
C PRO A 496 8.69 -6.37 0.90
N ARG A 497 9.60 -5.87 0.04
CA ARG A 497 9.86 -4.45 -0.21
C ARG A 497 10.45 -4.27 -1.61
N GLU A 498 10.20 -3.12 -2.22
CA GLU A 498 10.76 -2.73 -3.51
C GLU A 498 12.29 -2.64 -3.44
N PHE A 499 12.80 -2.01 -2.37
CA PHE A 499 14.21 -2.03 -2.04
C PHE A 499 14.44 -2.15 -0.53
N VAL A 500 15.53 -2.81 -0.17
CA VAL A 500 16.01 -2.98 1.21
C VAL A 500 16.80 -1.75 1.63
N MET A 501 16.17 -0.58 1.56
CA MET A 501 16.77 0.73 1.77
C MET A 501 15.75 1.68 2.42
N PRO A 502 16.21 2.76 3.09
CA PRO A 502 15.34 3.87 3.42
C PRO A 502 14.88 4.60 2.14
N PHE A 503 13.76 5.31 2.24
CA PHE A 503 13.12 6.01 1.13
C PHE A 503 12.67 7.43 1.51
N ASP A 504 12.56 8.28 0.49
CA ASP A 504 11.77 9.51 0.49
C ASP A 504 10.58 9.29 -0.48
N LYS A 505 9.35 9.36 0.03
CA LYS A 505 8.13 8.97 -0.68
C LYS A 505 7.35 10.19 -1.14
N ARG A 506 6.83 10.16 -2.37
CA ARG A 506 5.83 11.11 -2.88
C ARG A 506 4.68 10.35 -3.51
N SER A 507 3.49 10.51 -2.96
CA SER A 507 2.29 9.86 -3.48
C SER A 507 1.14 10.85 -3.57
N TYR A 508 0.66 11.12 -4.77
CA TYR A 508 -0.33 12.15 -5.04
C TYR A 508 -1.49 11.62 -5.86
N ILE A 509 -2.65 12.22 -5.65
CA ILE A 509 -3.83 12.05 -6.51
C ILE A 509 -3.98 13.31 -7.34
N SER A 510 -4.13 13.14 -8.66
CA SER A 510 -4.48 14.19 -9.58
C SER A 510 -6.00 14.42 -9.61
N ASP A 511 -6.37 15.67 -9.84
CA ASP A 511 -7.71 16.16 -10.18
C ASP A 511 -7.79 16.75 -11.59
N ARG A 512 -6.70 16.70 -12.37
CA ARG A 512 -6.65 17.20 -13.74
C ARG A 512 -7.20 16.20 -14.75
N THR A 513 -7.84 16.72 -15.79
CA THR A 513 -8.41 15.98 -16.94
C THR A 513 -7.75 16.40 -18.26
N ASN A 514 -6.51 16.86 -18.20
CA ASN A 514 -5.71 17.27 -19.38
C ASN A 514 -4.23 16.86 -19.26
N LEU A 515 -3.92 15.83 -18.47
CA LEU A 515 -2.55 15.33 -18.25
C LEU A 515 -1.84 14.94 -19.56
N SER A 516 -2.60 14.46 -20.54
CA SER A 516 -2.14 14.04 -21.88
C SER A 516 -1.68 15.21 -22.76
N THR A 517 -2.06 16.44 -22.43
CA THR A 517 -1.81 17.63 -23.28
C THR A 517 -1.12 18.78 -22.56
N ASN A 518 -1.13 18.81 -21.22
CA ASN A 518 -0.60 19.91 -20.43
C ASN A 518 0.93 19.86 -20.18
N GLY A 519 1.61 18.84 -20.71
CA GLY A 519 3.06 18.65 -20.59
C GLY A 519 3.51 17.75 -19.43
N TRP A 520 2.59 17.27 -18.59
CA TRP A 520 2.92 16.39 -17.46
C TRP A 520 3.62 15.10 -17.89
N VAL A 521 3.13 14.42 -18.93
CA VAL A 521 3.71 13.16 -19.43
C VAL A 521 5.20 13.33 -19.77
N LYS A 522 5.52 14.40 -20.51
CA LYS A 522 6.89 14.74 -20.89
C LYS A 522 7.75 15.09 -19.68
N TRP A 523 7.20 15.84 -18.72
CA TRP A 523 7.89 16.13 -17.47
C TRP A 523 8.19 14.83 -16.70
N ALA A 524 7.22 13.94 -16.53
CA ALA A 524 7.38 12.69 -15.81
C ALA A 524 8.46 11.81 -16.46
N ALA A 525 8.44 11.68 -17.79
CA ALA A 525 9.47 10.95 -18.53
C ALA A 525 10.87 11.54 -18.34
N ASN A 526 11.02 12.86 -18.36
CA ASN A 526 12.30 13.52 -18.09
C ASN A 526 12.77 13.33 -16.65
N HIS A 527 11.87 13.48 -15.67
CA HIS A 527 12.18 13.33 -14.26
C HIS A 527 12.64 11.90 -13.96
N VAL A 528 11.86 10.90 -14.38
CA VAL A 528 12.17 9.49 -14.23
C VAL A 528 13.53 9.15 -14.86
N ASP A 529 13.76 9.58 -16.10
CA ASP A 529 15.03 9.38 -16.80
C ASP A 529 16.22 10.00 -16.04
N SER A 530 16.03 11.19 -15.46
CA SER A 530 17.06 11.86 -14.66
C SER A 530 17.43 11.14 -13.37
N VAL A 531 16.51 10.36 -12.79
CA VAL A 531 16.79 9.53 -11.60
C VAL A 531 17.39 8.18 -12.01
N VAL A 532 16.77 7.50 -12.98
CA VAL A 532 17.20 6.18 -13.45
C VAL A 532 18.61 6.20 -14.04
N ASN A 533 18.90 7.18 -14.89
CA ASN A 533 20.21 7.38 -15.50
C ASN A 533 21.06 8.41 -14.74
N GLY A 534 20.61 8.77 -13.53
CA GLY A 534 21.26 9.72 -12.65
C GLY A 534 22.24 9.07 -11.67
N PRO A 535 22.34 9.62 -10.45
CA PRO A 535 23.25 9.11 -9.42
C PRO A 535 22.92 7.68 -9.00
N ALA A 536 23.93 6.82 -8.92
CA ALA A 536 23.75 5.40 -8.60
C ALA A 536 23.24 5.16 -7.18
N GLU A 537 23.44 6.13 -6.28
CA GLU A 537 23.08 6.09 -4.87
C GLU A 537 21.58 6.24 -4.59
N VAL A 538 20.79 6.65 -5.60
CA VAL A 538 19.33 6.78 -5.51
C VAL A 538 18.69 5.76 -6.44
N LYS A 539 17.74 4.99 -5.91
CA LYS A 539 16.89 4.10 -6.70
C LYS A 539 15.47 4.63 -6.72
N LEU A 540 14.77 4.40 -7.82
CA LEU A 540 13.39 4.82 -8.02
C LEU A 540 12.50 3.58 -8.05
N SER A 541 11.43 3.60 -7.25
CA SER A 541 10.22 2.83 -7.52
C SER A 541 9.10 3.81 -7.87
N MET A 542 8.36 3.54 -8.94
CA MET A 542 7.27 4.40 -9.37
C MET A 542 6.08 3.56 -9.80
N GLN A 543 4.89 4.08 -9.52
CA GLN A 543 3.62 3.56 -10.03
C GLN A 543 2.75 4.72 -10.53
N ILE A 544 2.08 4.53 -11.66
CA ILE A 544 1.08 5.45 -12.21
C ILE A 544 -0.15 4.62 -12.57
N GLN A 545 -1.31 5.03 -12.05
CA GLN A 545 -2.58 4.35 -12.33
C GLN A 545 -3.69 5.36 -12.64
N PRO A 546 -4.32 5.31 -13.83
CA PRO A 546 -5.54 6.04 -14.13
C PRO A 546 -6.74 5.34 -13.48
N PHE A 547 -6.88 5.50 -12.16
CA PHE A 547 -7.89 4.76 -11.39
C PHE A 547 -9.23 5.52 -11.27
N GLY A 548 -9.22 6.84 -11.45
CA GLY A 548 -10.37 7.73 -11.31
C GLY A 548 -11.11 7.96 -12.64
N GLY A 549 -11.81 9.09 -12.80
CA GLY A 549 -12.54 9.43 -14.03
C GLY A 549 -14.05 9.12 -13.99
N LYS A 550 -14.81 9.63 -14.98
CA LYS A 550 -16.29 9.68 -14.95
C LYS A 550 -16.98 8.32 -14.73
N PHE A 551 -16.48 7.28 -15.38
CA PHE A 551 -17.06 5.93 -15.32
C PHE A 551 -16.33 5.01 -14.35
N SER A 552 -15.29 5.50 -13.65
CA SER A 552 -14.61 4.70 -12.63
C SER A 552 -15.57 4.39 -11.48
N LYS A 553 -15.51 3.14 -11.02
CA LYS A 553 -16.26 2.70 -9.86
C LYS A 553 -15.85 3.47 -8.61
N VAL A 554 -14.58 3.85 -8.48
CA VAL A 554 -14.11 4.75 -7.41
C VAL A 554 -14.91 6.05 -7.36
N ARG A 555 -15.12 6.70 -8.53
CA ARG A 555 -15.90 7.94 -8.61
C ARG A 555 -17.38 7.70 -8.37
N THR A 556 -17.97 6.69 -9.00
CA THR A 556 -19.41 6.42 -8.83
C THR A 556 -19.78 5.98 -7.41
N ASN A 557 -18.81 5.50 -6.63
CA ASN A 557 -18.94 5.15 -5.22
C ASN A 557 -18.64 6.35 -4.26
N GLU A 558 -18.42 7.57 -4.77
CA GLU A 558 -18.06 8.75 -3.95
C GLU A 558 -19.06 9.03 -2.82
N ASN A 559 -20.35 8.78 -3.06
CA ASN A 559 -21.45 9.14 -2.14
C ASN A 559 -21.87 7.99 -1.23
N LEU A 560 -21.07 6.91 -1.15
CA LEU A 560 -21.40 5.81 -0.25
C LEU A 560 -21.32 6.20 1.23
N GLY A 561 -20.66 7.32 1.58
CA GLY A 561 -20.47 7.77 2.97
C GLY A 561 -19.03 7.57 3.49
N SER A 562 -18.17 6.94 2.69
CA SER A 562 -16.76 6.73 3.04
C SER A 562 -16.02 8.05 3.26
N SER A 563 -15.08 8.07 4.20
CA SER A 563 -14.28 9.27 4.46
C SER A 563 -13.17 9.49 3.41
N HIS A 564 -13.09 8.63 2.39
CA HIS A 564 -12.24 8.79 1.21
C HIS A 564 -12.80 9.83 0.24
N SER A 565 -12.52 11.08 0.55
CA SER A 565 -13.26 12.24 0.07
C SER A 565 -12.77 12.82 -1.27
N TRP A 566 -11.73 12.23 -1.84
CA TRP A 566 -11.09 12.66 -3.10
C TRP A 566 -11.64 11.94 -4.33
N ARG A 567 -12.53 10.96 -4.15
CA ARG A 567 -13.03 10.10 -5.24
C ARG A 567 -13.77 10.86 -6.34
N ASN A 568 -14.37 12.00 -5.99
CA ASN A 568 -15.27 12.72 -6.87
C ASN A 568 -14.61 13.41 -8.07
N ASN A 569 -13.37 13.87 -7.87
CA ASN A 569 -12.56 14.51 -8.88
C ASN A 569 -11.23 13.79 -9.12
N ALA A 570 -10.95 12.68 -8.42
CA ALA A 570 -9.77 11.89 -8.66
C ALA A 570 -9.72 11.39 -10.10
N THR A 571 -8.51 11.47 -10.66
CA THR A 571 -8.22 11.06 -12.03
C THR A 571 -7.11 10.01 -12.06
N THR A 572 -5.90 10.39 -11.66
CA THR A 572 -4.73 9.51 -11.69
C THR A 572 -4.04 9.51 -10.33
N TRP A 573 -3.58 8.35 -9.87
CA TRP A 573 -2.70 8.24 -8.71
C TRP A 573 -1.28 8.00 -9.19
N ILE A 574 -0.33 8.61 -8.49
CA ILE A 574 1.09 8.35 -8.68
C ILE A 574 1.76 8.09 -7.34
N SER A 575 2.72 7.18 -7.34
CA SER A 575 3.76 7.09 -6.32
C SER A 575 5.13 7.19 -6.99
N MET A 576 6.01 8.01 -6.45
CA MET A 576 7.40 8.20 -6.85
C MET A 576 8.27 8.11 -5.59
N ASP A 577 8.90 6.96 -5.40
CA ASP A 577 9.65 6.63 -4.21
C ASP A 577 11.15 6.64 -4.52
N SER A 578 11.86 7.57 -3.91
CA SER A 578 13.31 7.67 -4.02
C SER A 578 13.97 6.95 -2.85
N PHE A 579 14.48 5.75 -3.10
CA PHE A 579 15.27 4.98 -2.15
C PHE A 579 16.73 5.44 -2.21
N TYR A 580 17.43 5.44 -1.08
CA TYR A 580 18.81 5.92 -1.04
C TYR A 580 19.74 5.01 -0.26
N GLU A 581 20.95 4.85 -0.77
CA GLU A 581 21.98 4.05 -0.10
C GLU A 581 22.40 4.69 1.22
N VAL A 582 22.59 3.85 2.24
CA VAL A 582 23.14 4.24 3.54
C VAL A 582 24.36 3.38 3.90
N GLY A 583 25.24 3.95 4.71
CA GLY A 583 26.38 3.20 5.28
C GLY A 583 25.93 2.04 6.17
N PRO A 584 26.83 1.09 6.49
CA PRO A 584 26.52 -0.02 7.41
C PRO A 584 26.03 0.51 8.75
N TYR A 585 25.05 -0.18 9.35
CA TYR A 585 24.50 0.20 10.64
C TYR A 585 25.52 -0.08 11.75
N ALA A 586 26.14 0.96 12.31
CA ALA A 586 26.85 0.83 13.56
C ALA A 586 25.80 0.87 14.68
N GLU A 587 25.51 -0.29 15.30
CA GLU A 587 24.98 -0.29 16.67
C GLU A 587 26.03 0.41 17.53
N LYS A 588 25.89 1.73 17.72
CA LYS A 588 26.48 2.34 18.90
C LYS A 588 25.88 1.55 20.05
N LYS A 589 26.70 0.69 20.67
CA LYS A 589 26.44 0.19 22.02
C LYS A 589 26.05 1.43 22.82
N GLN A 590 24.76 1.62 23.07
CA GLN A 590 24.31 2.60 24.05
C GLN A 590 24.76 2.02 25.39
N GLN A 591 26.01 2.27 25.73
CA GLN A 591 26.48 2.19 27.09
C GLN A 591 25.87 3.38 27.83
N GLY A 592 24.96 3.09 28.76
CA GLY A 592 24.40 4.02 29.73
C GLY A 592 23.23 4.86 29.18
N THR A 593 22.10 5.00 29.85
CA THR A 593 21.61 4.55 31.16
C THR A 593 20.09 4.39 31.04
N CYS A 594 19.54 3.39 31.73
CA CYS A 594 18.11 3.09 31.81
C CYS A 594 17.26 4.29 32.16
#